data_AF-A0A965ATP7-F1
#
_entry.id   AF-A0A965ATP7-F1
#
_cell.length_a   1.000
_cell.length_b   1.000
_cell.length_c   1.000
_cell.angle_alpha   90.00
_cell.angle_beta   90.00
_cell.angle_gamma   90.00
#
_symmetry.space_group_name_H-M   'P 1'
#
loop_
_entity.id
_entity.type
_entity.pdbx_description
1 polymer ?
#
loop_
_entity_poly.entity_id
_entity_poly.type
_entity_poly.pdbx_seq_one_letter_code
_entity_poly.pdbx_strand_id
1 'polypeptide(L)'
;MICTQEDDFIFEKPRWIALLSDGTKVYQDDDRPNLEIKSAWIRLKKHIINTGLKITKLYFQFRSNFFDPFPENAQGYYFSNGVIGQLSSDYSINLFVSGEIIGNIARIKSIKVPELIVINEEDRVLENLSIDPIIMND
;
A
#
# COMPACT_ATOMS: atom_id res chain seq x y z
N MET A 1 16.28 0.35 2.58
CA MET A 1 16.31 1.22 1.38
C MET A 1 14.92 1.24 0.78
N ILE A 2 14.39 2.40 0.44
CA ILE A 2 13.13 2.55 -0.31
C ILE A 2 13.43 2.57 -1.82
N CYS A 3 12.49 2.14 -2.65
CA CYS A 3 12.63 2.19 -4.10
C CYS A 3 12.03 3.49 -4.66
N THR A 4 12.87 4.30 -5.32
CA THR A 4 12.48 5.61 -5.87
C THR A 4 12.64 5.69 -7.39
N GLN A 5 12.99 4.58 -8.04
CA GLN A 5 13.17 4.49 -9.48
C GLN A 5 12.26 3.44 -10.07
N GLU A 6 11.71 3.71 -11.24
CA GLU A 6 11.02 2.71 -12.04
C GLU A 6 12.02 1.85 -12.80
N ASP A 7 11.81 0.54 -12.76
CA ASP A 7 12.57 -0.45 -13.50
C ASP A 7 11.69 -1.62 -13.93
N ASP A 8 12.26 -2.54 -14.71
CA ASP A 8 11.56 -3.71 -15.23
C ASP A 8 11.04 -4.64 -14.11
N PHE A 9 11.65 -4.61 -12.92
CA PHE A 9 11.23 -5.44 -11.79
C PHE A 9 9.84 -5.04 -11.27
N ILE A 10 9.53 -3.74 -11.28
CA ILE A 10 8.26 -3.21 -10.76
C ILE A 10 7.23 -2.89 -11.84
N PHE A 11 7.66 -2.67 -13.10
CA PHE A 11 6.77 -2.20 -14.15
C PHE A 11 5.64 -3.20 -14.49
N GLU A 12 5.95 -4.49 -14.53
CA GLU A 12 5.03 -5.56 -14.92
C GLU A 12 4.07 -6.03 -13.82
N LYS A 13 4.14 -5.44 -12.62
CA LYS A 13 3.33 -5.85 -11.47
C LYS A 13 2.37 -4.74 -11.04
N PRO A 14 1.15 -5.08 -10.58
CA PRO A 14 0.33 -4.15 -9.82
C PRO A 14 1.12 -3.68 -8.61
N ARG A 15 1.01 -2.39 -8.27
CA ARG A 15 1.78 -1.78 -7.18
C ARG A 15 1.03 -0.64 -6.54
N TRP A 16 1.34 -0.36 -5.27
CA TRP A 16 1.12 0.96 -4.70
C TRP A 16 2.30 1.90 -5.00
N ILE A 17 2.00 3.20 -5.01
CA ILE A 17 2.95 4.30 -5.12
C ILE A 17 2.61 5.33 -4.05
N ALA A 18 3.60 5.72 -3.27
CA ALA A 18 3.49 6.75 -2.25
C ALA A 18 4.26 8.00 -2.69
N LEU A 19 3.61 9.18 -2.63
CA LEU A 19 4.28 10.47 -2.76
C LEU A 19 4.64 10.97 -1.37
N LEU A 20 5.87 11.46 -1.20
CA LEU A 20 6.35 12.04 0.05
C LEU A 20 6.28 13.57 0.03
N SER A 21 6.38 14.17 1.22
CA SER A 21 6.32 15.63 1.41
C SER A 21 7.45 16.42 0.75
N ASP A 22 8.54 15.77 0.37
CA ASP A 22 9.65 16.36 -0.41
C ASP A 22 9.47 16.19 -1.94
N GLY A 23 8.36 15.59 -2.38
CA GLY A 23 8.08 15.26 -3.78
C GLY A 23 8.64 13.92 -4.26
N THR A 24 9.35 13.18 -3.39
CA THR A 24 9.89 11.86 -3.73
C THR A 24 8.74 10.86 -3.95
N LYS A 25 8.80 10.11 -5.04
CA LYS A 25 7.93 8.96 -5.28
C LYS A 25 8.59 7.68 -4.78
N VAL A 26 7.83 6.89 -4.02
CA VAL A 26 8.24 5.58 -3.52
C VAL A 26 7.36 4.51 -4.13
N TYR A 27 7.98 3.49 -4.70
CA TYR A 27 7.31 2.40 -5.38
C TYR A 27 7.35 1.13 -4.55
N GLN A 28 6.27 0.33 -4.62
CA GLN A 28 6.29 -1.03 -4.12
C GLN A 28 7.26 -1.89 -4.95
N ASP A 29 8.30 -2.40 -4.30
CA ASP A 29 9.23 -3.39 -4.83
C ASP A 29 9.35 -4.58 -3.87
N ASP A 30 8.21 -5.12 -3.45
CA ASP A 30 8.16 -6.32 -2.62
C ASP A 30 8.95 -7.47 -3.28
N ASP A 31 9.64 -8.24 -2.43
CA ASP A 31 10.44 -9.40 -2.82
C ASP A 31 11.62 -9.12 -3.76
N ARG A 32 12.08 -7.87 -3.83
CA ARG A 32 13.30 -7.55 -4.58
C ARG A 32 14.50 -8.36 -4.07
N PRO A 33 15.31 -8.94 -4.97
CA PRO A 33 16.52 -9.67 -4.59
C PRO A 33 17.46 -8.80 -3.76
N ASN A 34 18.25 -9.42 -2.88
CA ASN A 34 19.29 -8.76 -2.07
C ASN A 34 18.81 -7.73 -1.04
N LEU A 35 17.50 -7.54 -0.84
CA LEU A 35 16.97 -6.77 0.28
C LEU A 35 16.78 -7.66 1.52
N GLU A 36 17.21 -7.15 2.68
CA GLU A 36 17.03 -7.80 4.00
C GLU A 36 15.56 -7.81 4.41
N ILE A 37 14.93 -6.62 4.48
CA ILE A 37 13.48 -6.50 4.68
C ILE A 37 12.83 -6.66 3.32
N LYS A 38 11.95 -7.65 3.14
CA LYS A 38 11.27 -7.93 1.86
C LYS A 38 10.05 -7.06 1.58
N SER A 39 9.35 -6.60 2.61
CA SER A 39 8.21 -5.70 2.48
C SER A 39 8.65 -4.24 2.26
N ALA A 40 8.30 -3.70 1.10
CA ALA A 40 8.46 -2.28 0.75
C ALA A 40 7.70 -1.38 1.71
N TRP A 41 6.54 -1.82 2.20
CA TRP A 41 5.73 -1.06 3.16
C TRP A 41 6.47 -0.86 4.50
N ILE A 42 7.07 -1.93 5.03
CA ILE A 42 7.89 -1.85 6.25
C ILE A 42 9.13 -0.98 6.03
N ARG A 43 9.77 -1.08 4.84
CA ARG A 43 10.91 -0.22 4.48
C ARG A 43 10.51 1.25 4.42
N LEU A 44 9.34 1.56 3.86
CA LEU A 44 8.77 2.90 3.80
C LEU A 44 8.47 3.45 5.20
N LYS A 45 7.81 2.66 6.06
CA LYS A 45 7.56 3.03 7.47
C LYS A 45 8.85 3.41 8.19
N LYS A 46 9.89 2.58 8.08
CA LYS A 46 11.21 2.85 8.68
C LYS A 46 11.84 4.13 8.12
N HIS A 47 11.72 4.36 6.82
CA HIS A 47 12.25 5.57 6.18
C HIS A 47 11.56 6.84 6.68
N ILE A 48 10.23 6.82 6.79
CA ILE A 48 9.43 7.93 7.33
C ILE A 48 9.81 8.24 8.78
N ILE A 49 9.91 7.21 9.63
CA ILE A 49 10.33 7.39 11.03
C ILE A 49 11.72 8.02 11.12
N ASN A 50 12.65 7.60 10.27
CA ASN A 50 14.03 8.08 10.31
C ASN A 50 14.23 9.50 9.75
N THR A 51 13.35 9.94 8.83
CA THR A 51 13.52 11.21 8.11
C THR A 51 12.53 12.29 8.54
N GLY A 52 11.41 11.91 9.16
CA GLY A 52 10.30 12.82 9.46
C GLY A 52 9.48 13.22 8.23
N LEU A 53 9.75 12.65 7.05
CA LEU A 53 8.92 12.88 5.86
C LEU A 53 7.53 12.28 6.03
N LYS A 54 6.51 12.87 5.40
CA LYS A 54 5.12 12.41 5.45
C LYS A 54 4.69 11.84 4.09
N ILE A 55 3.80 10.85 4.09
CA ILE A 55 3.12 10.43 2.85
C ILE A 55 2.03 11.46 2.57
N THR A 56 2.12 12.13 1.42
CA THR A 56 1.12 13.10 0.98
C THR A 56 0.07 12.47 0.07
N LYS A 57 0.39 11.35 -0.59
CA LYS A 57 -0.54 10.63 -1.45
C LYS A 57 -0.21 9.15 -1.53
N LEU A 58 -1.22 8.28 -1.53
CA LEU A 58 -1.08 6.85 -1.77
C LEU A 58 -2.08 6.42 -2.86
N TYR A 59 -1.56 5.86 -3.94
CA TYR A 59 -2.38 5.38 -5.07
C TYR A 59 -1.82 4.07 -5.63
N PHE A 60 -2.59 3.44 -6.52
CA PHE A 60 -2.25 2.16 -7.13
C PHE A 60 -2.10 2.30 -8.63
N GLN A 61 -1.23 1.46 -9.19
CA GLN A 61 -0.98 1.42 -10.62
C GLN A 61 -0.80 -0.01 -11.09
N PHE A 62 -1.39 -0.32 -12.24
CA PHE A 62 -1.03 -1.48 -13.04
C PHE A 62 -0.96 -1.07 -14.50
N ARG A 63 0.24 -1.13 -15.09
CA ARG A 63 0.50 -0.61 -16.44
C ARG A 63 0.04 0.85 -16.55
N SER A 64 -0.86 1.16 -17.49
CA SER A 64 -1.44 2.48 -17.69
C SER A 64 -2.67 2.77 -16.82
N ASN A 65 -3.19 1.79 -16.07
CA ASN A 65 -4.33 1.99 -15.19
C ASN A 65 -3.86 2.59 -13.85
N PHE A 66 -4.43 3.73 -13.48
CA PHE A 66 -4.19 4.41 -12.21
C PHE A 66 -5.47 4.41 -11.38
N PHE A 67 -5.33 4.09 -10.11
CA PHE A 67 -6.44 4.03 -9.17
C PHE A 67 -6.06 4.76 -7.88
N ASP A 68 -6.80 5.81 -7.53
CA ASP A 68 -6.50 6.72 -6.42
C ASP A 68 -7.69 6.73 -5.43
N PRO A 69 -7.79 5.74 -4.53
CA PRO A 69 -8.97 5.54 -3.69
C PRO A 69 -9.00 6.35 -2.39
N PHE A 70 -7.91 7.03 -2.03
CA PHE A 70 -7.74 7.65 -0.72
C PHE A 70 -7.45 9.14 -0.85
N PRO A 71 -7.85 9.96 0.13
CA PRO A 71 -7.52 11.38 0.10
C PRO A 71 -6.01 11.62 0.24
N GLU A 72 -5.57 12.74 -0.31
CA GLU A 72 -4.23 13.28 -0.06
C GLU A 72 -4.12 13.77 1.38
N ASN A 73 -2.91 13.70 1.94
CA ASN A 73 -2.56 14.16 3.29
C ASN A 73 -3.46 13.55 4.40
N ALA A 74 -3.80 12.27 4.28
CA ALA A 74 -4.52 11.55 5.33
C ALA A 74 -3.69 11.48 6.63
N GLN A 75 -4.35 11.28 7.77
CA GLN A 75 -3.67 11.11 9.07
C GLN A 75 -2.75 9.88 9.08
N GLY A 76 -3.01 8.93 8.18
CA GLY A 76 -2.14 7.79 7.94
C GLY A 76 -2.68 6.94 6.81
N TYR A 77 -1.87 5.96 6.42
CA TYR A 77 -2.25 4.96 5.45
C TYR A 77 -1.93 3.57 5.97
N TYR A 78 -2.66 2.58 5.47
CA TYR A 78 -2.47 1.16 5.73
C TYR A 78 -2.32 0.40 4.41
N PHE A 79 -1.47 -0.61 4.38
CA PHE A 79 -1.36 -1.53 3.25
C PHE A 79 -0.92 -2.92 3.71
N SER A 80 -1.57 -3.93 3.16
CA SER A 80 -1.14 -5.33 3.18
C SER A 80 -1.54 -6.04 1.89
N ASN A 81 -0.78 -7.05 1.50
CA ASN A 81 -1.25 -8.02 0.50
C ASN A 81 -2.34 -8.92 1.11
N GLY A 82 -3.32 -9.32 0.32
CA GLY A 82 -4.40 -10.22 0.72
C GLY A 82 -4.68 -11.26 -0.35
N VAL A 83 -5.30 -12.36 0.07
CA VAL A 83 -5.76 -13.43 -0.83
C VAL A 83 -7.13 -13.87 -0.34
N ILE A 84 -8.09 -14.01 -1.26
CA ILE A 84 -9.38 -14.62 -0.97
C ILE A 84 -9.54 -15.89 -1.81
N GLY A 85 -10.05 -16.94 -1.17
CA GLY A 85 -10.52 -18.13 -1.87
C GLY A 85 -11.92 -17.90 -2.42
N GLN A 86 -12.22 -18.47 -3.58
CA GLN A 86 -13.57 -18.50 -4.11
C GLN A 86 -14.23 -19.83 -3.77
N LEU A 87 -15.43 -19.78 -3.19
CA LEU A 87 -16.28 -20.97 -3.09
C LEU A 87 -16.56 -21.48 -4.51
N SER A 88 -16.35 -22.78 -4.76
CA SER A 88 -16.52 -23.48 -6.05
C SER A 88 -15.44 -23.26 -7.14
N SER A 89 -14.29 -22.69 -6.79
CA SER A 89 -13.16 -22.53 -7.71
C SER A 89 -11.85 -22.88 -7.02
N ASP A 90 -10.93 -23.53 -7.74
CA ASP A 90 -9.58 -23.82 -7.27
C ASP A 90 -8.63 -22.61 -7.37
N TYR A 91 -9.15 -21.47 -7.85
CA TYR A 91 -8.38 -20.25 -8.02
C TYR A 91 -8.55 -19.29 -6.84
N SER A 92 -7.44 -18.72 -6.40
CA SER A 92 -7.39 -17.63 -5.44
C SER A 92 -7.38 -16.28 -6.16
N ILE A 93 -8.03 -15.27 -5.58
CA ILE A 93 -7.92 -13.88 -6.04
C ILE A 93 -6.94 -13.14 -5.14
N ASN A 94 -5.93 -12.55 -5.76
CA ASN A 94 -5.00 -11.66 -5.08
C ASN A 94 -5.63 -10.27 -4.88
N LEU A 95 -5.38 -9.68 -3.73
CA LEU A 95 -5.91 -8.39 -3.32
C LEU A 95 -4.79 -7.48 -2.80
N PHE A 96 -4.98 -6.19 -3.02
CA PHE A 96 -4.43 -5.17 -2.14
C PHE A 96 -5.47 -4.82 -1.09
N VAL A 97 -5.09 -4.88 0.18
CA VAL A 97 -5.93 -4.47 1.31
C VAL A 97 -5.32 -3.20 1.86
N SER A 98 -5.95 -2.07 1.63
CA SER A 98 -5.38 -0.76 1.94
C SER A 98 -6.44 0.20 2.44
N GLY A 99 -6.05 1.20 3.22
CA GLY A 99 -6.99 2.13 3.80
C GLY A 99 -6.36 3.44 4.24
N GLU A 100 -7.20 4.44 4.44
CA GLU A 100 -6.85 5.66 5.18
C GLU A 100 -7.06 5.44 6.69
N ILE A 101 -6.26 6.14 7.49
CA ILE A 101 -6.41 6.18 8.95
C ILE A 101 -7.16 7.44 9.35
N ILE A 102 -8.17 7.28 10.20
CA ILE A 102 -8.95 8.36 10.80
C ILE A 102 -9.09 8.06 12.30
N GLY A 103 -8.33 8.78 13.12
CA GLY A 103 -8.23 8.54 14.55
C GLY A 103 -7.73 7.11 14.83
N ASN A 104 -8.56 6.30 15.48
CA ASN A 104 -8.23 4.90 15.81
C ASN A 104 -8.89 3.87 14.86
N ILE A 105 -9.36 4.31 13.69
CA ILE A 105 -10.05 3.46 12.71
C ILE A 105 -9.29 3.55 11.38
N ALA A 106 -9.13 2.40 10.73
CA ALA A 106 -8.74 2.29 9.34
C ALA A 106 -9.99 2.03 8.49
N ARG A 107 -10.25 2.89 7.50
CA ARG A 107 -11.27 2.68 6.46
C ARG A 107 -10.64 1.92 5.30
N ILE A 108 -10.85 0.61 5.28
CA ILE A 108 -10.15 -0.33 4.41
C ILE A 108 -10.96 -0.63 3.17
N LYS A 109 -10.26 -0.70 2.04
CA LYS A 109 -10.74 -1.24 0.78
C LYS A 109 -9.94 -2.49 0.42
N SER A 110 -10.64 -3.56 0.11
CA SER A 110 -10.08 -4.73 -0.58
C SER A 110 -10.18 -4.50 -2.08
N ILE A 111 -9.02 -4.37 -2.73
CA ILE A 111 -8.86 -3.99 -4.12
C ILE A 111 -8.36 -5.21 -4.87
N LYS A 112 -9.14 -5.70 -5.84
CA LYS A 112 -8.75 -6.80 -6.71
C LYS A 112 -7.58 -6.41 -7.60
N VAL A 113 -6.55 -7.27 -7.68
CA VAL A 113 -5.44 -7.11 -8.62
C VAL A 113 -5.46 -8.24 -9.68
N PRO A 114 -5.10 -7.95 -10.95
CA PRO A 114 -4.52 -6.69 -11.44
C PRO A 114 -5.53 -5.60 -11.84
N GLU A 115 -6.85 -5.83 -11.74
CA GLU A 115 -7.85 -4.92 -12.32
C GLU A 115 -8.04 -3.59 -11.58
N LEU A 116 -7.57 -3.49 -10.33
CA LEU A 116 -7.71 -2.33 -9.45
C LEU A 116 -9.16 -1.92 -9.21
N ILE A 117 -10.00 -2.90 -8.85
CA ILE A 117 -11.42 -2.70 -8.55
C ILE A 117 -11.69 -3.01 -7.07
N VAL A 118 -12.40 -2.13 -6.38
CA VAL A 118 -12.83 -2.36 -4.99
C VAL A 118 -13.92 -3.42 -4.97
N ILE A 119 -13.72 -4.46 -4.17
CA ILE A 119 -14.69 -5.57 -4.02
C ILE A 119 -15.27 -5.66 -2.61
N ASN A 120 -14.64 -5.01 -1.64
CA ASN A 120 -15.12 -4.93 -0.26
C ASN A 120 -14.61 -3.64 0.38
N GLU A 121 -15.44 -3.04 1.22
CA GLU A 121 -15.06 -1.93 2.11
C GLU A 121 -15.44 -2.30 3.54
N GLU A 122 -14.58 -1.97 4.49
CA GLU A 122 -14.80 -2.26 5.91
C GLU A 122 -14.03 -1.28 6.79
N ASP A 123 -14.52 -1.08 8.01
CA ASP A 123 -13.81 -0.33 9.04
C ASP A 123 -13.18 -1.31 10.03
N ARG A 124 -11.91 -1.09 10.37
CA ARG A 124 -11.21 -1.86 11.42
C ARG A 124 -10.56 -0.92 12.42
N VAL A 125 -10.60 -1.29 13.69
CA VAL A 125 -9.75 -0.63 14.71
C VAL A 125 -8.28 -0.97 14.46
N LEU A 126 -7.36 -0.04 14.77
CA LEU A 126 -5.95 -0.19 14.42
C LEU A 126 -5.30 -1.45 15.02
N GLU A 127 -5.72 -1.85 16.21
CA GLU A 127 -5.25 -3.05 16.91
C GLU A 127 -5.58 -4.36 16.17
N ASN A 128 -6.57 -4.34 15.27
CA ASN A 128 -7.01 -5.50 14.49
C ASN A 128 -6.40 -5.54 13.09
N LEU A 129 -5.44 -4.66 12.79
CA LEU A 129 -4.71 -4.68 11.52
C LEU A 129 -3.64 -5.77 11.53
N SER A 130 -3.43 -6.43 10.38
CA SER A 130 -2.43 -7.51 10.27
C SER A 130 -1.00 -6.98 10.19
N ILE A 131 -0.84 -5.71 9.82
CA ILE A 131 0.43 -4.99 9.74
C ILE A 131 0.20 -3.59 10.31
N ASP A 132 1.21 -3.03 10.97
CA ASP A 132 1.08 -1.67 11.45
C ASP A 132 0.85 -0.66 10.31
N PRO A 133 -0.06 0.30 10.48
CA PRO A 133 -0.19 1.42 9.57
C PRO A 133 1.01 2.36 9.67
N ILE A 134 1.12 3.25 8.69
CA ILE A 134 2.00 4.42 8.74
C ILE A 134 1.14 5.61 9.10
N ILE A 135 1.30 6.10 10.34
CA ILE A 135 0.58 7.25 10.87
C ILE A 135 1.48 8.48 10.75
N MET A 136 0.94 9.56 10.21
CA MET A 136 1.61 10.85 10.12
C MET A 136 1.38 11.59 11.43
N ASN A 137 2.43 11.72 12.24
CA ASN A 137 2.39 12.61 13.39
C ASN A 137 2.49 14.05 12.91
N ASP A 138 1.80 14.97 13.58
CA ASP A 138 1.89 16.40 13.32
C ASP A 138 3.29 16.95 13.64
#